data_AF-A0A7V5WEG4-F1
#
_entry.id   AF-A0A7V5WEG4-F1
#
_cell.length_a   1.000
_cell.length_b   1.000
_cell.length_c   1.000
_cell.angle_alpha   90.00
_cell.angle_beta   90.00
_cell.angle_gamma   90.00
#
_symmetry.space_group_name_H-M   'P 1'
#
loop_
_entity.id
_entity.type
_entity.pdbx_description
1 polymer ?
#
loop_
_entity_poly.entity_id
_entity_poly.type
_entity_poly.pdbx_seq_one_letter_code
_entity_poly.pdbx_strand_id
1 'polypeptide(L)'
;MSEQRKVEKVGLVTDVGRIDDGTFNQYAYEGLMKAVEEHDVPFAVFQTKTPVEYEANLRQAAAEGCTLVVTIGSKTGAAVERLATQYPAVRFVIVDSEPLPESKNVTGLVFAEDEAGFLAGALAGLMTESDVVGFVGGMDVPPVRKFHRGFEHGVAHTNQRARVLSRYTDSFTDEEAGRQAADELTAEQADVLFAAAGGCGSAAILSAAQKGVWVIGVDQDEWATTFADGAAAGADRLLTSAVKRVDRAVYAAVTQAVRGELQSGTVRFNLANDGVGLAPYHRADTAIPSEVRGKILEVAEGLRTGKVRTGVGLKGEELVTGLLPRLMAWNWQAALLPLLAIFTALVIGALFIAAFDPLVWAAFGEGVGAGLAVAWHAVVQAYTALFEGAFGNPGRIAEGFRIYSQTGDGTELLRAIRPLTEGLRISTPYIFAGLAVALGFRGGLFNIGAEGQYFIGGLASVYIGYRITGLPWFIHLPLALLAGMVGGALWAAIAGYLKAKTGAHEVINTIMLNYIAYRLADYLLQVGGPMARPGYRPISPEIQPTAYLPQFFPNDPSISLNVGLFLALAAVAVVYWLLFKTTLGFEIRAVGANP
;
A
#
# COMPACT_ATOMS: atom_id res chain seq x y z
N MET A 1 40.81 12.80 -9.33
CA MET A 1 41.25 12.00 -8.17
C MET A 1 41.29 12.95 -6.99
N SER A 2 40.28 12.92 -6.10
CA SER A 2 40.30 13.75 -4.89
C SER A 2 41.29 13.15 -3.91
N GLU A 3 42.28 13.93 -3.47
CA GLU A 3 43.15 13.57 -2.35
C GLU A 3 42.30 13.10 -1.17
N GLN A 4 42.46 11.84 -0.76
CA GLN A 4 41.78 11.32 0.41
C GLN A 4 42.42 11.94 1.65
N ARG A 5 41.74 12.96 2.19
CA ARG A 5 42.18 13.66 3.40
C ARG A 5 42.18 12.69 4.59
N LYS A 6 43.25 12.77 5.40
CA LYS A 6 43.45 11.97 6.61
C LYS A 6 42.31 12.24 7.61
N VAL A 7 41.86 11.22 8.34
CA VAL A 7 40.92 11.41 9.45
C VAL A 7 41.65 12.09 10.61
N GLU A 8 41.25 13.31 10.94
CA GLU A 8 41.82 14.12 12.02
C GLU A 8 41.05 13.93 13.34
N LYS A 9 39.72 13.81 13.26
CA LYS A 9 38.83 13.53 14.41
C LYS A 9 37.55 12.84 13.92
N VAL A 10 37.02 11.91 14.71
CA VAL A 10 35.76 11.20 14.45
C VAL A 10 34.65 11.72 15.37
N GLY A 11 33.53 12.15 14.80
CA GLY A 11 32.33 12.53 15.56
C GLY A 11 31.29 11.42 15.52
N LEU A 12 30.81 10.96 16.67
CA LEU A 12 29.64 10.06 16.75
C LEU A 12 28.41 10.87 17.15
N VAL A 13 27.41 10.94 16.28
CA VAL A 13 26.11 11.53 16.58
C VAL A 13 25.11 10.40 16.79
N THR A 14 24.64 10.22 18.03
CA THR A 14 23.74 9.11 18.37
C THR A 14 22.34 9.33 17.80
N ASP A 15 21.56 8.24 17.72
CA ASP A 15 20.10 8.35 17.65
C ASP A 15 19.57 8.86 19.01
N VAL A 16 18.25 9.06 19.13
CA VAL A 16 17.61 9.36 20.41
C VAL A 16 17.90 8.24 21.40
N GLY A 17 18.58 8.57 22.49
CA GLY A 17 19.01 7.58 23.48
C GLY A 17 20.37 7.93 24.08
N ARG A 18 21.04 6.91 24.59
CA ARG A 18 22.32 7.02 25.29
C ARG A 18 23.31 5.99 24.77
N ILE A 19 24.60 6.23 24.95
CA ILE A 19 25.66 5.29 24.52
C ILE A 19 25.75 4.02 25.40
N ASP A 20 25.01 3.98 26.50
CA ASP A 20 24.88 2.87 27.45
C ASP A 20 23.45 2.28 27.43
N ASP A 21 22.77 2.35 26.27
CA ASP A 21 21.38 1.93 26.10
C ASP A 21 21.15 0.41 25.98
N GLY A 22 22.21 -0.39 26.09
CA GLY A 22 22.14 -1.85 25.99
C GLY A 22 21.78 -2.40 24.61
N THR A 23 21.63 -1.53 23.60
CA THR A 23 21.08 -1.87 22.28
C THR A 23 21.80 -1.12 21.16
N PHE A 24 21.12 -0.24 20.43
CA PHE A 24 21.57 0.23 19.13
C PHE A 24 22.69 1.28 19.21
N ASN A 25 22.58 2.27 20.10
CA ASN A 25 23.61 3.31 20.21
C ASN A 25 24.88 2.79 20.88
N GLN A 26 24.74 1.87 21.85
CA GLN A 26 25.88 1.26 22.52
C GLN A 26 26.77 0.48 21.57
N TYR A 27 26.22 -0.32 20.64
CA TYR A 27 27.05 -1.05 19.67
C TYR A 27 27.84 -0.11 18.74
N ALA A 28 27.23 0.98 18.29
CA ALA A 28 27.95 1.96 17.49
C ALA A 28 29.09 2.63 18.28
N TYR A 29 28.85 2.94 19.56
CA TYR A 29 29.87 3.49 20.44
C TYR A 29 31.02 2.51 20.68
N GLU A 30 30.73 1.24 20.98
CA GLU A 30 31.74 0.19 21.15
C GLU A 30 32.56 -0.04 19.88
N GLY A 31 31.90 -0.06 18.72
CA GLY A 31 32.57 -0.13 17.41
C GLY A 31 33.52 1.03 17.17
N LEU A 32 33.10 2.26 17.51
CA LEU A 32 33.97 3.44 17.46
C LEU A 32 35.13 3.31 18.44
N MET A 33 34.88 2.96 19.71
CA MET A 33 35.91 2.89 20.74
C MET A 33 36.99 1.87 20.38
N LYS A 34 36.60 0.73 19.81
CA LYS A 34 37.56 -0.26 19.30
C LYS A 34 38.46 0.30 18.19
N ALA A 35 37.90 1.07 17.26
CA ALA A 35 38.68 1.70 16.19
C ALA A 35 39.59 2.81 16.71
N VAL A 36 39.12 3.57 17.71
CA VAL A 36 39.92 4.61 18.39
C VAL A 36 41.11 4.00 19.13
N GLU A 37 40.90 2.89 19.85
CA GLU A 37 41.96 2.19 20.57
C GLU A 37 43.02 1.63 19.62
N GLU A 38 42.61 1.07 18.47
CA GLU A 38 43.53 0.48 17.49
C GLU A 38 44.30 1.53 16.67
N HIS A 39 43.69 2.69 16.39
CA HIS A 39 44.24 3.67 15.45
C HIS A 39 44.68 5.00 16.08
N ASP A 40 44.49 5.18 17.38
CA ASP A 40 44.85 6.39 18.12
C ASP A 40 44.28 7.68 17.48
N VAL A 41 42.97 7.65 17.18
CA VAL A 41 42.27 8.76 16.50
C VAL A 41 41.41 9.54 17.50
N PRO A 42 41.53 10.87 17.56
CA PRO A 42 40.67 11.70 18.40
C PRO A 42 39.19 11.51 18.06
N PHE A 43 38.33 11.55 19.08
CA PHE A 43 36.89 11.42 18.89
C PHE A 43 36.08 12.43 19.72
N ALA A 44 34.83 12.63 19.33
CA ALA A 44 33.80 13.32 20.11
C ALA A 44 32.46 12.60 19.97
N VAL A 45 31.65 12.63 21.02
CA VAL A 45 30.32 12.01 21.05
C VAL A 45 29.27 13.08 21.30
N PHE A 46 28.23 13.09 20.48
CA PHE A 46 27.10 13.99 20.53
C PHE A 46 25.84 13.17 20.76
N GLN A 47 25.39 13.09 22.01
CA GLN A 47 24.17 12.35 22.35
C GLN A 47 22.92 13.16 21.98
N THR A 48 22.02 12.55 21.23
CA THR A 48 20.77 13.18 20.80
C THR A 48 19.65 12.88 21.78
N LYS A 49 18.96 13.91 22.28
CA LYS A 49 17.80 13.72 23.17
C LYS A 49 16.49 13.71 22.42
N THR A 50 16.38 14.53 21.38
CA THR A 50 15.16 14.66 20.59
C THR A 50 15.48 14.70 19.09
N PRO A 51 14.56 14.24 18.21
CA PRO A 51 14.82 14.21 16.77
C PRO A 51 15.12 15.58 16.13
N VAL A 52 14.73 16.69 16.77
CA VAL A 52 15.00 18.04 16.26
C VAL A 52 16.47 18.45 16.43
N GLU A 53 17.22 17.76 17.29
CA GLU A 53 18.62 18.06 17.58
C GLU A 53 19.60 17.44 16.56
N TYR A 54 19.19 16.48 15.73
CA TYR A 54 20.11 15.77 14.83
C TYR A 54 20.93 16.71 13.95
N GLU A 55 20.29 17.67 13.28
CA GLU A 55 21.01 18.58 12.38
C GLU A 55 21.96 19.50 13.16
N ALA A 56 21.56 19.95 14.36
CA ALA A 56 22.41 20.76 15.22
C ALA A 56 23.65 19.98 15.68
N ASN A 57 23.49 18.73 16.11
CA ASN A 57 24.58 17.86 16.52
C ASN A 57 25.54 17.54 15.37
N LEU A 58 25.02 17.25 14.17
CA LEU A 58 25.83 17.02 12.97
C LEU A 58 26.65 18.27 12.58
N ARG A 59 26.04 19.47 12.66
CA ARG A 59 26.75 20.74 12.44
C ARG A 59 27.81 21.00 13.48
N GLN A 60 27.52 20.71 14.76
CA GLN A 60 28.48 20.84 15.84
C GLN A 60 29.68 19.91 15.65
N ALA A 61 29.45 18.66 15.26
CA ALA A 61 30.52 17.70 14.95
C ALA A 61 31.47 18.25 13.86
N ALA A 62 30.92 18.79 12.77
CA ALA A 62 31.71 19.43 11.72
C ALA A 62 32.45 20.68 12.22
N ALA A 63 31.80 21.52 13.04
CA ALA A 63 32.41 22.73 13.61
C ALA A 63 33.56 22.42 14.60
N GLU A 64 33.47 21.30 15.32
CA GLU A 64 34.52 20.80 16.22
C GLU A 64 35.68 20.09 15.50
N GLY A 65 35.75 20.18 14.18
CA GLY A 65 36.83 19.63 13.36
C GLY A 65 36.72 18.13 13.10
N CYS A 66 35.55 17.51 13.28
CA CYS A 66 35.38 16.10 12.92
C CYS A 66 35.40 15.96 11.38
N THR A 67 36.46 15.33 10.86
CA THR A 67 36.62 15.03 9.43
C THR A 67 35.89 13.76 8.99
N LEU A 68 35.49 12.93 9.94
CA LEU A 68 34.59 11.79 9.76
C LEU A 68 33.46 11.92 10.78
N VAL A 69 32.21 11.90 10.33
CA VAL A 69 31.03 11.94 11.20
C VAL A 69 30.22 10.67 10.99
N VAL A 70 30.13 9.85 12.03
CA VAL A 70 29.27 8.66 12.08
C VAL A 70 27.96 9.07 12.74
N THR A 71 26.84 8.76 12.10
CA THR A 71 25.52 8.97 12.68
C THR A 71 24.67 7.72 12.60
N ILE A 72 23.74 7.60 13.55
CA ILE A 72 23.00 6.39 13.83
C ILE A 72 21.52 6.62 13.52
N GLY A 73 20.87 5.61 12.93
CA GLY A 73 19.43 5.59 12.71
C GLY A 73 19.01 6.21 11.39
N SER A 74 17.95 5.64 10.79
CA SER A 74 17.48 5.99 9.45
C SER A 74 16.95 7.43 9.32
N LYS A 75 16.64 8.09 10.45
CA LYS A 75 16.03 9.43 10.47
C LYS A 75 17.00 10.57 10.17
N THR A 76 18.30 10.34 10.30
CA THR A 76 19.33 11.35 10.07
C THR A 76 19.67 11.53 8.58
N GLY A 77 19.29 10.57 7.73
CA GLY A 77 19.65 10.51 6.31
C GLY A 77 19.45 11.83 5.55
N ALA A 78 18.25 12.40 5.60
CA ALA A 78 17.95 13.65 4.88
C ALA A 78 18.78 14.85 5.37
N ALA A 79 19.11 14.91 6.67
CA ALA A 79 19.96 15.97 7.21
C ALA A 79 21.42 15.78 6.79
N VAL A 80 21.91 14.54 6.82
CA VAL A 80 23.27 14.22 6.36
C VAL A 80 23.45 14.57 4.90
N GLU A 81 22.50 14.25 4.01
CA GLU A 81 22.64 14.58 2.58
C GLU A 81 22.75 16.09 2.32
N ARG A 82 21.98 16.90 3.06
CA ARG A 82 22.11 18.36 3.00
C ARG A 82 23.47 18.84 3.50
N LEU A 83 23.94 18.31 4.63
CA LEU A 83 25.21 18.70 5.24
C LEU A 83 26.42 18.19 4.44
N ALA A 84 26.32 17.03 3.82
CA ALA A 84 27.35 16.46 2.95
C ALA A 84 27.67 17.40 1.78
N THR A 85 26.64 18.06 1.24
CA THR A 85 26.79 19.10 0.20
C THR A 85 27.44 20.38 0.76
N GLN A 86 27.14 20.76 2.00
CA GLN A 86 27.68 21.97 2.64
C GLN A 86 29.12 21.79 3.15
N TYR A 87 29.48 20.57 3.55
CA TYR A 87 30.78 20.21 4.10
C TYR A 87 31.44 19.12 3.24
N PRO A 88 31.87 19.42 2.00
CA PRO A 88 32.45 18.43 1.10
C PRO A 88 33.78 17.83 1.59
N ALA A 89 34.43 18.49 2.57
CA ALA A 89 35.64 18.00 3.22
C ALA A 89 35.38 17.02 4.37
N VAL A 90 34.14 16.90 4.85
CA VAL A 90 33.73 15.96 5.90
C VAL A 90 33.16 14.72 5.23
N ARG A 91 33.61 13.54 5.68
CA ARG A 91 32.99 12.27 5.30
C ARG A 91 31.90 11.91 6.30
N PHE A 92 30.75 11.48 5.80
CA PHE A 92 29.63 11.04 6.62
C PHE A 92 29.44 9.53 6.47
N VAL A 93 29.20 8.86 7.60
CA VAL A 93 28.81 7.46 7.67
C VAL A 93 27.45 7.40 8.35
N ILE A 94 26.47 6.77 7.71
CA ILE A 94 25.09 6.69 8.22
C ILE A 94 24.73 5.23 8.44
N VAL A 95 24.43 4.85 9.66
CA VAL A 95 23.86 3.54 9.98
C VAL A 95 22.37 3.56 9.66
N ASP A 96 21.86 2.52 8.98
CA ASP A 96 20.45 2.33 8.61
C ASP A 96 19.87 3.26 7.55
N SER A 97 20.73 3.90 6.76
CA SER A 97 20.29 4.72 5.63
C SER A 97 21.13 4.46 4.41
N GLU A 98 20.47 4.26 3.25
CA GLU A 98 21.15 4.26 1.95
C GLU A 98 21.38 5.71 1.51
N PRO A 99 22.61 6.10 1.14
CA PRO A 99 22.87 7.43 0.61
C PRO A 99 22.23 7.62 -0.77
N LEU A 100 22.07 8.88 -1.16
CA LEU A 100 21.68 9.23 -2.52
C LEU A 100 22.76 8.78 -3.52
N PRO A 101 22.39 8.28 -4.72
CA PRO A 101 23.35 7.82 -5.72
C PRO A 101 24.43 8.86 -6.12
N GLU A 102 24.08 10.14 -6.05
CA GLU A 102 24.94 11.28 -6.37
C GLU A 102 25.93 11.66 -5.25
N SER A 103 25.76 11.11 -4.03
CA SER A 103 26.53 11.53 -2.87
C SER A 103 27.96 11.00 -2.88
N LYS A 104 28.92 11.91 -2.76
CA LYS A 104 30.36 11.64 -2.98
C LYS A 104 31.17 11.50 -1.69
N ASN A 105 30.58 11.84 -0.56
CA ASN A 105 31.20 11.83 0.77
C ASN A 105 30.28 11.21 1.83
N VAL A 106 29.33 10.38 1.41
CA VAL A 106 28.37 9.69 2.30
C VAL A 106 28.46 8.19 2.09
N THR A 107 28.62 7.46 3.19
CA THR A 107 28.63 5.99 3.20
C THR A 107 27.45 5.49 4.04
N GLY A 108 26.58 4.70 3.45
CA GLY A 108 25.48 4.05 4.17
C GLY A 108 25.89 2.66 4.65
N LEU A 109 25.71 2.36 5.93
CA LEU A 109 25.86 1.03 6.50
C LEU A 109 24.46 0.45 6.69
N VAL A 110 24.06 -0.46 5.81
CA VAL A 110 22.72 -1.06 5.82
C VAL A 110 22.79 -2.55 6.11
N PHE A 111 21.78 -3.06 6.80
CA PHE A 111 21.75 -4.44 7.25
C PHE A 111 20.66 -5.22 6.52
N ALA A 112 20.69 -6.55 6.62
CA ALA A 112 19.61 -7.43 6.20
C ALA A 112 18.80 -7.84 7.45
N GLU A 113 18.16 -6.87 8.11
CA GLU A 113 17.34 -7.11 9.31
C GLU A 113 16.25 -8.16 9.06
N ASP A 114 15.78 -8.25 7.83
CA ASP A 114 14.83 -9.26 7.38
C ASP A 114 15.39 -10.68 7.45
N GLU A 115 16.68 -10.89 7.20
CA GLU A 115 17.30 -12.22 7.33
C GLU A 115 17.41 -12.66 8.80
N ALA A 116 17.81 -11.75 9.70
CA ALA A 116 17.84 -12.03 11.13
C ALA A 116 16.43 -12.19 11.72
N GLY A 117 15.50 -11.32 11.31
CA GLY A 117 14.07 -11.45 11.64
C GLY A 117 13.50 -12.77 11.17
N PHE A 118 13.85 -13.22 9.96
CA PHE A 118 13.42 -14.52 9.42
C PHE A 118 13.92 -15.69 10.27
N LEU A 119 15.19 -15.67 10.70
CA LEU A 119 15.71 -16.70 11.60
C LEU A 119 15.04 -16.67 12.96
N ALA A 120 14.79 -15.48 13.52
CA ALA A 120 14.04 -15.32 14.77
C ALA A 120 12.61 -15.87 14.65
N GLY A 121 11.93 -15.57 13.54
CA GLY A 121 10.59 -16.07 13.25
C GLY A 121 10.55 -17.58 13.04
N ALA A 122 11.50 -18.12 12.28
CA ALA A 122 11.63 -19.56 12.06
C ALA A 122 11.82 -20.29 13.39
N LEU A 123 12.65 -19.75 14.29
CA LEU A 123 12.85 -20.30 15.64
C LEU A 123 11.58 -20.20 16.48
N ALA A 124 10.91 -19.03 16.48
CA ALA A 124 9.65 -18.85 17.20
C ALA A 124 8.56 -19.82 16.73
N GLY A 125 8.41 -20.02 15.42
CA GLY A 125 7.44 -20.96 14.85
C GLY A 125 7.73 -22.42 15.22
N LEU A 126 8.99 -22.79 15.45
CA LEU A 126 9.39 -24.13 15.90
C LEU A 126 9.28 -24.32 17.42
N MET A 127 9.35 -23.23 18.19
CA MET A 127 9.33 -23.26 19.66
C MET A 127 7.95 -23.00 20.26
N THR A 128 7.02 -22.37 19.52
CA THR A 128 5.66 -22.12 20.00
C THR A 128 4.88 -23.41 20.21
N GLU A 129 4.19 -23.49 21.34
CA GLU A 129 3.25 -24.54 21.72
C GLU A 129 1.79 -24.09 21.52
N SER A 130 1.52 -22.77 21.63
CA SER A 130 0.18 -22.19 21.49
C SER A 130 -0.23 -21.90 20.05
N ASP A 131 0.72 -21.99 19.10
CA ASP A 131 0.55 -21.48 17.74
C ASP A 131 0.21 -19.97 17.71
N VAL A 132 0.60 -19.21 18.75
CA VAL A 132 0.48 -17.74 18.80
C VAL A 132 1.80 -17.15 19.22
N VAL A 133 2.34 -16.25 18.40
CA VAL A 133 3.62 -15.58 18.67
C VAL A 133 3.45 -14.06 18.57
N GLY A 134 4.21 -13.33 19.37
CA GLY A 134 4.13 -11.88 19.52
C GLY A 134 5.30 -11.15 18.90
N PHE A 135 5.04 -9.98 18.30
CA PHE A 135 6.03 -9.03 17.84
C PHE A 135 5.77 -7.65 18.46
N VAL A 136 6.80 -7.05 19.08
CA VAL A 136 6.76 -5.67 19.58
C VAL A 136 7.68 -4.79 18.74
N GLY A 137 7.12 -3.89 17.96
CA GLY A 137 7.85 -2.89 17.17
C GLY A 137 7.92 -1.54 17.89
N GLY A 138 9.03 -0.83 17.70
CA GLY A 138 9.17 0.54 18.21
C GLY A 138 8.47 1.55 17.30
N MET A 139 9.25 2.47 16.73
CA MET A 139 8.74 3.40 15.72
C MET A 139 8.62 2.74 14.35
N ASP A 140 7.69 3.22 13.53
CA ASP A 140 7.51 2.74 12.16
C ASP A 140 8.62 3.25 11.21
N VAL A 141 9.77 2.57 11.22
CA VAL A 141 10.94 2.85 10.38
C VAL A 141 11.37 1.61 9.59
N PRO A 142 12.10 1.77 8.46
CA PRO A 142 12.47 0.65 7.60
C PRO A 142 13.13 -0.54 8.31
N PRO A 143 14.10 -0.36 9.24
CA PRO A 143 14.69 -1.49 9.97
C PRO A 143 13.67 -2.31 10.77
N VAL A 144 12.75 -1.64 11.49
CA VAL A 144 11.70 -2.29 12.29
C VAL A 144 10.73 -3.06 11.39
N ARG A 145 10.33 -2.46 10.26
CA ARG A 145 9.50 -3.15 9.25
C ARG A 145 10.18 -4.41 8.72
N LYS A 146 11.48 -4.35 8.45
CA LYS A 146 12.25 -5.50 7.95
C LYS A 146 12.33 -6.62 8.98
N PHE A 147 12.62 -6.30 10.26
CA PHE A 147 12.54 -7.29 11.34
C PHE A 147 11.16 -7.91 11.45
N HIS A 148 10.10 -7.09 11.45
CA HIS A 148 8.72 -7.56 11.56
C HIS A 148 8.33 -8.50 10.42
N ARG A 149 8.53 -8.09 9.17
CA ARG A 149 8.17 -8.90 8.00
C ARG A 149 9.05 -10.14 7.87
N GLY A 150 10.34 -10.00 8.17
CA GLY A 150 11.25 -11.15 8.26
C GLY A 150 10.71 -12.17 9.26
N PHE A 151 10.35 -11.71 10.47
CA PHE A 151 9.77 -12.54 11.52
C PHE A 151 8.49 -13.24 11.09
N GLU A 152 7.52 -12.52 10.52
CA GLU A 152 6.29 -13.13 10.01
C GLU A 152 6.55 -14.23 8.97
N HIS A 153 7.44 -13.96 8.01
CA HIS A 153 7.78 -14.93 6.96
C HIS A 153 8.56 -16.12 7.50
N GLY A 154 9.43 -15.89 8.49
CA GLY A 154 10.14 -16.95 9.20
C GLY A 154 9.19 -17.89 9.94
N VAL A 155 8.23 -17.33 10.69
CA VAL A 155 7.19 -18.10 11.40
C VAL A 155 6.39 -18.93 10.40
N ALA A 156 5.91 -18.32 9.31
CA ALA A 156 5.15 -19.03 8.28
C ALA A 156 5.98 -20.13 7.56
N HIS A 157 7.30 -19.97 7.49
CA HIS A 157 8.18 -20.96 6.87
C HIS A 157 8.27 -22.27 7.68
N THR A 158 8.25 -22.18 9.01
CA THR A 158 8.39 -23.35 9.89
C THR A 158 7.07 -23.82 10.50
N ASN A 159 6.12 -22.92 10.71
CA ASN A 159 4.80 -23.22 11.25
C ASN A 159 3.71 -22.36 10.59
N GLN A 160 3.03 -22.93 9.58
CA GLN A 160 1.95 -22.26 8.85
C GLN A 160 0.65 -22.12 9.66
N ARG A 161 0.52 -22.79 10.82
CA ARG A 161 -0.65 -22.68 11.70
C ARG A 161 -0.51 -21.54 12.69
N ALA A 162 0.72 -21.11 12.96
CA ALA A 162 1.01 -20.06 13.93
C ALA A 162 0.47 -18.69 13.48
N ARG A 163 -0.14 -17.97 14.43
CA ARG A 163 -0.62 -16.60 14.24
C ARG A 163 0.38 -15.63 14.85
N VAL A 164 0.82 -14.65 14.05
CA VAL A 164 1.66 -13.55 14.52
C VAL A 164 0.77 -12.39 14.97
N LEU A 165 0.92 -11.98 16.23
CA LEU A 165 0.30 -10.79 16.80
C LEU A 165 1.34 -9.68 16.92
N SER A 166 1.01 -8.47 16.50
CA SER A 166 1.95 -7.35 16.53
C SER A 166 1.44 -6.15 17.32
N ARG A 167 2.33 -5.45 18.03
CA ARG A 167 2.07 -4.15 18.66
C ARG A 167 3.20 -3.18 18.33
N TYR A 168 2.85 -1.94 18.01
CA TYR A 168 3.81 -0.85 17.81
C TYR A 168 3.64 0.17 18.92
N THR A 169 4.74 0.57 19.57
CA THR A 169 4.73 1.51 20.70
C THR A 169 5.03 2.95 20.28
N ASP A 170 5.36 3.18 19.01
CA ASP A 170 5.77 4.49 18.46
C ASP A 170 6.93 5.16 19.22
N SER A 171 7.72 4.37 19.96
CA SER A 171 8.85 4.81 20.77
C SER A 171 9.97 3.76 20.80
N PHE A 172 11.21 4.22 21.00
CA PHE A 172 12.36 3.33 21.26
C PHE A 172 12.82 3.36 22.73
N THR A 173 12.27 4.27 23.53
CA THR A 173 12.75 4.55 24.90
C THR A 173 11.65 4.48 25.96
N ASP A 174 10.39 4.29 25.56
CA ASP A 174 9.27 4.18 26.50
C ASP A 174 9.14 2.72 27.00
N GLU A 175 9.79 2.44 28.11
CA GLU A 175 9.79 1.10 28.73
C GLU A 175 8.40 0.67 29.23
N GLU A 176 7.55 1.60 29.67
CA GLU A 176 6.19 1.28 30.14
C GLU A 176 5.31 0.84 28.97
N ALA A 177 5.37 1.56 27.85
CA ALA A 177 4.67 1.18 26.62
C ALA A 177 5.13 -0.21 26.12
N GLY A 178 6.43 -0.51 26.23
CA GLY A 178 6.98 -1.82 25.90
C GLY A 178 6.42 -2.94 26.79
N ARG A 179 6.40 -2.73 28.11
CA ARG A 179 5.81 -3.68 29.07
C ARG A 179 4.33 -3.89 28.81
N GLN A 180 3.56 -2.83 28.56
CA GLN A 180 2.14 -2.93 28.23
C GLN A 180 1.91 -3.74 26.94
N ALA A 181 2.68 -3.48 25.89
CA ALA A 181 2.57 -4.21 24.63
C ALA A 181 2.84 -5.71 24.82
N ALA A 182 3.86 -6.07 25.60
CA ALA A 182 4.15 -7.46 25.93
C ALA A 182 3.01 -8.12 26.74
N ASP A 183 2.43 -7.38 27.67
CA ASP A 183 1.34 -7.85 28.52
C ASP A 183 0.07 -8.13 27.71
N GLU A 184 -0.26 -7.26 26.74
CA GLU A 184 -1.38 -7.46 25.81
C GLU A 184 -1.17 -8.71 24.94
N LEU A 185 0.03 -8.88 24.37
CA LEU A 185 0.36 -10.05 23.54
C LEU A 185 0.29 -11.35 24.35
N THR A 186 0.81 -11.33 25.58
CA THR A 186 0.77 -12.48 26.50
C THR A 186 -0.68 -12.82 26.90
N ALA A 187 -1.51 -11.81 27.15
CA ALA A 187 -2.94 -12.00 27.44
C ALA A 187 -3.71 -12.62 26.26
N GLU A 188 -3.25 -12.36 25.03
CA GLU A 188 -3.74 -12.99 23.80
C GLU A 188 -3.07 -14.34 23.47
N GLN A 189 -2.40 -14.95 24.46
CA GLN A 189 -1.79 -16.28 24.43
C GLN A 189 -0.51 -16.41 23.59
N ALA A 190 0.18 -15.30 23.30
CA ALA A 190 1.50 -15.37 22.70
C ALA A 190 2.49 -16.03 23.66
N ASP A 191 3.13 -17.13 23.25
CA ASP A 191 4.08 -17.89 24.07
C ASP A 191 5.55 -17.74 23.64
N VAL A 192 5.78 -17.10 22.49
CA VAL A 192 7.08 -16.57 22.06
C VAL A 192 6.94 -15.11 21.66
N LEU A 193 7.80 -14.23 22.15
CA LEU A 193 7.76 -12.78 21.88
C LEU A 193 9.11 -12.27 21.33
N PHE A 194 9.08 -11.60 20.18
CA PHE A 194 10.23 -10.90 19.61
C PHE A 194 10.01 -9.39 19.68
N ALA A 195 10.98 -8.63 20.18
CA ALA A 195 10.88 -7.17 20.25
C ALA A 195 11.97 -6.47 19.44
N ALA A 196 11.57 -5.64 18.47
CA ALA A 196 12.45 -4.77 17.70
C ALA A 196 12.13 -3.29 18.01
N ALA A 197 12.45 -2.86 19.22
CA ALA A 197 12.05 -1.56 19.75
C ALA A 197 13.09 -0.88 20.67
N GLY A 198 14.39 -1.17 20.54
CA GLY A 198 15.43 -0.60 21.40
C GLY A 198 15.15 -0.87 22.89
N GLY A 199 15.44 0.10 23.77
CA GLY A 199 15.17 -0.04 25.22
C GLY A 199 13.70 -0.31 25.57
N CYS A 200 12.76 0.23 24.79
CA CYS A 200 11.34 -0.12 24.89
C CYS A 200 11.11 -1.63 24.66
N GLY A 201 11.81 -2.20 23.68
CA GLY A 201 11.78 -3.63 23.36
C GLY A 201 12.44 -4.49 24.43
N SER A 202 13.59 -4.05 24.96
CA SER A 202 14.26 -4.72 26.08
C SER A 202 13.35 -4.81 27.32
N ALA A 203 12.59 -3.76 27.63
CA ALA A 203 11.60 -3.80 28.71
C ALA A 203 10.44 -4.77 28.41
N ALA A 204 9.99 -4.85 27.15
CA ALA A 204 8.96 -5.77 26.69
C ALA A 204 9.37 -7.23 26.88
N ILE A 205 10.58 -7.61 26.41
CA ILE A 205 11.06 -8.99 26.52
C ILE A 205 11.37 -9.37 27.98
N LEU A 206 11.91 -8.45 28.78
CA LEU A 206 12.18 -8.72 30.19
C LEU A 206 10.89 -9.01 30.96
N SER A 207 9.84 -8.22 30.72
CA SER A 207 8.52 -8.44 31.34
C SER A 207 7.90 -9.78 30.94
N ALA A 208 7.92 -10.11 29.64
CA ALA A 208 7.35 -11.37 29.15
C ALA A 208 8.13 -12.58 29.68
N ALA A 209 9.47 -12.50 29.68
CA ALA A 209 10.35 -13.55 30.19
C ALA A 209 10.12 -13.84 31.68
N GLN A 210 9.93 -12.79 32.50
CA GLN A 210 9.60 -12.94 33.93
C GLN A 210 8.25 -13.62 34.16
N LYS A 211 7.35 -13.59 33.17
CA LYS A 211 6.06 -14.29 33.17
C LYS A 211 6.14 -15.69 32.54
N GLY A 212 7.33 -16.13 32.15
CA GLY A 212 7.59 -17.47 31.60
C GLY A 212 7.42 -17.60 30.09
N VAL A 213 7.16 -16.50 29.37
CA VAL A 213 7.07 -16.47 27.90
C VAL A 213 8.47 -16.56 27.31
N TRP A 214 8.66 -17.33 26.24
CA TRP A 214 9.94 -17.33 25.53
C TRP A 214 10.16 -16.01 24.82
N VAL A 215 11.38 -15.48 24.86
CA VAL A 215 11.67 -14.18 24.23
C VAL A 215 12.86 -14.20 23.31
N ILE A 216 12.83 -13.32 22.32
CA ILE A 216 13.91 -13.08 21.38
C ILE A 216 14.27 -11.59 21.45
N GLY A 217 15.54 -11.29 21.74
CA GLY A 217 16.08 -9.93 21.74
C GLY A 217 16.46 -9.44 20.34
N VAL A 218 16.98 -8.22 20.23
CA VAL A 218 17.40 -7.62 18.95
C VAL A 218 18.69 -6.81 19.09
N ASP A 219 19.32 -6.50 17.95
CA ASP A 219 20.50 -5.65 17.80
C ASP A 219 21.75 -6.25 18.43
N GLN A 220 21.83 -6.31 19.75
CA GLN A 220 22.90 -6.96 20.50
C GLN A 220 22.47 -8.33 21.00
N ASP A 221 23.41 -9.04 21.60
CA ASP A 221 23.07 -10.19 22.44
C ASP A 221 22.54 -9.68 23.79
N GLU A 222 21.22 -9.59 23.92
CA GLU A 222 20.55 -9.07 25.12
C GLU A 222 20.76 -9.95 26.36
N TRP A 223 21.40 -11.11 26.23
CA TRP A 223 21.92 -11.88 27.35
C TRP A 223 22.86 -11.04 28.22
N ALA A 224 23.80 -10.33 27.60
CA ALA A 224 24.81 -9.55 28.31
C ALA A 224 24.24 -8.22 28.83
N THR A 225 23.30 -7.61 28.10
CA THR A 225 22.75 -6.30 28.43
C THR A 225 21.50 -6.42 29.31
N THR A 226 20.33 -6.66 28.70
CA THR A 226 19.03 -6.73 29.38
C THR A 226 18.98 -7.81 30.46
N PHE A 227 19.62 -8.95 30.23
CA PHE A 227 19.60 -10.08 31.16
C PHE A 227 20.84 -10.19 32.06
N ALA A 228 21.78 -9.24 31.97
CA ALA A 228 22.95 -9.08 32.84
C ALA A 228 23.72 -10.40 33.05
N ASP A 229 24.15 -11.03 31.95
CA ASP A 229 24.85 -12.32 31.93
C ASP A 229 24.10 -13.45 32.65
N GLY A 230 22.77 -13.38 32.60
CA GLY A 230 21.88 -14.34 33.24
C GLY A 230 21.57 -14.07 34.71
N ALA A 231 21.97 -12.92 35.25
CA ALA A 231 21.62 -12.52 36.61
C ALA A 231 20.16 -12.04 36.72
N ALA A 232 19.57 -11.52 35.65
CA ALA A 232 18.20 -11.04 35.65
C ALA A 232 17.19 -12.20 35.72
N ALA A 233 16.06 -11.96 36.40
CA ALA A 233 14.94 -12.89 36.41
C ALA A 233 14.36 -13.06 35.00
N GLY A 234 14.07 -14.30 34.60
CA GLY A 234 13.59 -14.64 33.26
C GLY A 234 14.70 -14.88 32.23
N ALA A 235 15.99 -14.77 32.58
CA ALA A 235 17.08 -15.00 31.62
C ALA A 235 17.13 -16.42 31.03
N ASP A 236 16.56 -17.40 31.73
CA ASP A 236 16.33 -18.76 31.22
C ASP A 236 15.30 -18.83 30.08
N ARG A 237 14.53 -17.76 29.86
CA ARG A 237 13.52 -17.62 28.80
C ARG A 237 13.99 -16.83 27.58
N LEU A 238 15.21 -16.33 27.57
CA LEU A 238 15.81 -15.75 26.36
C LEU A 238 16.25 -16.88 25.42
N LEU A 239 15.50 -17.08 24.32
CA LEU A 239 15.86 -18.07 23.30
C LEU A 239 17.15 -17.69 22.58
N THR A 240 17.23 -16.45 22.12
CA THR A 240 18.35 -15.88 21.36
C THR A 240 18.13 -14.37 21.20
N SER A 241 19.00 -13.69 20.46
CA SER A 241 18.78 -12.33 19.98
C SER A 241 19.00 -12.28 18.46
N ALA A 242 18.15 -11.56 17.73
CA ALA A 242 18.32 -11.24 16.32
C ALA A 242 19.39 -10.14 16.16
N VAL A 243 20.66 -10.56 16.14
CA VAL A 243 21.81 -9.67 16.21
C VAL A 243 22.02 -8.92 14.91
N LYS A 244 22.37 -7.65 15.06
CA LYS A 244 22.78 -6.72 14.02
C LYS A 244 24.13 -6.11 14.40
N ARG A 245 25.19 -6.45 13.67
CA ARG A 245 26.59 -6.12 14.03
C ARG A 245 26.98 -4.69 13.70
N VAL A 246 26.26 -3.73 14.29
CA VAL A 246 26.55 -2.30 14.19
C VAL A 246 27.95 -1.98 14.71
N ASP A 247 28.39 -2.66 15.78
CA ASP A 247 29.76 -2.63 16.30
C ASP A 247 30.80 -2.87 15.20
N ARG A 248 30.66 -3.97 14.46
CA ARG A 248 31.58 -4.34 13.39
C ARG A 248 31.49 -3.38 12.21
N ALA A 249 30.28 -2.96 11.87
CA ALA A 249 30.05 -2.06 10.74
C ALA A 249 30.70 -0.69 10.98
N VAL A 250 30.49 -0.10 12.16
CA VAL A 250 31.10 1.18 12.56
C VAL A 250 32.62 1.03 12.68
N TYR A 251 33.12 -0.01 13.35
CA TYR A 251 34.55 -0.30 13.44
C TYR A 251 35.20 -0.40 12.05
N ALA A 252 34.60 -1.16 11.13
CA ALA A 252 35.11 -1.34 9.78
C ALA A 252 35.10 -0.02 9.00
N ALA A 253 34.04 0.77 9.10
CA ALA A 253 33.92 2.05 8.40
C ALA A 253 34.95 3.08 8.90
N VAL A 254 35.13 3.17 10.23
CA VAL A 254 36.14 4.07 10.82
C VAL A 254 37.55 3.61 10.45
N THR A 255 37.85 2.33 10.57
CA THR A 255 39.15 1.74 10.18
C THR A 255 39.48 2.03 8.72
N GLN A 256 38.54 1.78 7.80
CA GLN A 256 38.71 2.08 6.38
C GLN A 256 38.88 3.59 6.15
N ALA A 257 38.15 4.44 6.88
CA ALA A 257 38.28 5.89 6.72
C ALA A 257 39.67 6.38 7.13
N VAL A 258 40.20 5.86 8.25
CA VAL A 258 41.54 6.20 8.76
C VAL A 258 42.62 5.76 7.78
N ARG A 259 42.47 4.59 7.15
CA ARG A 259 43.37 4.07 6.11
C ARG A 259 43.22 4.76 4.76
N GLY A 260 42.21 5.62 4.60
CA GLY A 260 41.89 6.24 3.31
C GLY A 260 41.18 5.29 2.34
N GLU A 261 40.67 4.16 2.79
CA GLU A 261 40.06 3.13 1.94
C GLU A 261 38.53 3.27 1.84
N LEU A 262 37.89 4.03 2.74
CA LEU A 262 36.44 4.17 2.79
C LEU A 262 35.89 4.80 1.50
N GLN A 263 35.06 4.04 0.79
CA GLN A 263 34.33 4.48 -0.40
C GLN A 263 32.95 5.00 -0.02
N SER A 264 32.47 6.01 -0.75
CA SER A 264 31.07 6.45 -0.66
C SER A 264 30.13 5.45 -1.34
N GLY A 265 28.86 5.46 -0.93
CA GLY A 265 27.85 4.51 -1.38
C GLY A 265 27.40 3.57 -0.26
N THR A 266 26.76 2.47 -0.62
CA THR A 266 26.11 1.56 0.33
C THR A 266 26.99 0.34 0.61
N VAL A 267 27.25 0.07 1.89
CA VAL A 267 27.88 -1.16 2.39
C VAL A 267 26.81 -2.00 3.06
N ARG A 268 26.65 -3.25 2.62
CA ARG A 268 25.60 -4.15 3.08
C ARG A 268 26.14 -5.24 4.02
N PHE A 269 25.45 -5.42 5.14
CA PHE A 269 25.74 -6.42 6.17
C PHE A 269 24.59 -7.43 6.23
N ASN A 270 24.90 -8.72 6.06
CA ASN A 270 23.91 -9.79 5.94
C ASN A 270 24.45 -11.10 6.55
N LEU A 271 23.71 -12.20 6.46
CA LEU A 271 24.14 -13.50 6.98
C LEU A 271 25.40 -14.04 6.28
N ALA A 272 25.61 -13.69 5.01
CA ALA A 272 26.75 -14.19 4.23
C ALA A 272 28.09 -13.56 4.65
N ASN A 273 28.07 -12.38 5.27
CA ASN A 273 29.25 -11.71 5.82
C ASN A 273 29.21 -11.56 7.35
N ASP A 274 28.37 -12.35 8.02
CA ASP A 274 28.16 -12.33 9.48
C ASP A 274 27.85 -10.93 10.04
N GLY A 275 27.20 -10.10 9.22
CA GLY A 275 26.73 -8.77 9.59
C GLY A 275 25.42 -8.78 10.36
N VAL A 276 24.63 -9.84 10.20
CA VAL A 276 23.43 -10.13 10.99
C VAL A 276 23.38 -11.63 11.32
N GLY A 277 22.58 -12.04 12.30
CA GLY A 277 22.40 -13.45 12.64
C GLY A 277 21.63 -13.66 13.93
N LEU A 278 21.73 -14.87 14.50
CA LEU A 278 21.23 -15.19 15.83
C LEU A 278 22.38 -15.27 16.83
N ALA A 279 22.16 -14.76 18.05
CA ALA A 279 23.05 -14.95 19.18
C ALA A 279 23.04 -16.42 19.67
N PRO A 280 24.01 -16.85 20.49
CA PRO A 280 23.93 -18.13 21.20
C PRO A 280 22.64 -18.28 22.02
N TYR A 281 22.26 -19.52 22.32
CA TYR A 281 21.03 -19.81 23.06
C TYR A 281 21.18 -19.75 24.59
N HIS A 282 22.40 -19.57 25.10
CA HIS A 282 22.70 -19.41 26.52
C HIS A 282 22.01 -20.44 27.41
N ARG A 283 21.20 -20.03 28.39
CA ARG A 283 20.46 -20.95 29.28
C ARG A 283 19.31 -21.68 28.59
N ALA A 284 18.76 -21.13 27.51
CA ALA A 284 17.74 -21.81 26.72
C ALA A 284 18.31 -22.96 25.88
N ASP A 285 19.64 -23.11 25.81
CA ASP A 285 20.29 -24.16 25.02
C ASP A 285 19.73 -25.56 25.34
N THR A 286 19.57 -25.92 26.60
CA THR A 286 19.01 -27.23 26.99
C THR A 286 17.53 -27.40 26.66
N ALA A 287 16.80 -26.31 26.44
CA ALA A 287 15.37 -26.34 26.11
C ALA A 287 15.08 -26.45 24.60
N ILE A 288 16.08 -26.16 23.74
CA ILE A 288 15.90 -26.17 22.29
C ILE A 288 16.24 -27.56 21.71
N PRO A 289 15.25 -28.29 21.15
CA PRO A 289 15.46 -29.63 20.60
C PRO A 289 16.50 -29.66 19.48
N SER A 290 17.18 -30.81 19.32
CA SER A 290 18.23 -30.99 18.31
C SER A 290 17.73 -30.78 16.88
N GLU A 291 16.48 -31.17 16.62
CA GLU A 291 15.77 -31.03 15.37
C GLU A 291 15.53 -29.55 15.03
N VAL A 292 15.16 -28.75 16.02
CA VAL A 292 14.98 -27.30 15.88
C VAL A 292 16.30 -26.65 15.50
N ARG A 293 17.40 -27.02 16.17
CA ARG A 293 18.75 -26.53 15.84
C ARG A 293 19.15 -26.86 14.41
N GLY A 294 18.97 -28.13 14.01
CA GLY A 294 19.24 -28.58 12.66
C GLY A 294 18.46 -27.78 11.63
N LYS A 295 17.18 -27.50 11.90
CA LYS A 295 16.34 -26.73 10.99
C LYS A 295 16.75 -25.27 10.88
N ILE A 296 17.12 -24.62 11.98
CA ILE A 296 17.61 -23.23 11.96
C ILE A 296 18.94 -23.12 11.21
N LEU A 297 19.85 -24.08 11.38
CA LEU A 297 21.09 -24.13 10.60
C LEU A 297 20.82 -24.30 9.10
N GLU A 298 19.86 -25.16 8.73
CA GLU A 298 19.44 -25.34 7.34
C GLU A 298 18.87 -24.04 6.75
N VAL A 299 17.98 -23.35 7.47
CA VAL A 299 17.39 -22.07 7.04
C VAL A 299 18.45 -20.99 6.91
N ALA A 300 19.37 -20.88 7.88
CA ALA A 300 20.46 -19.91 7.84
C ALA A 300 21.37 -20.13 6.61
N GLU A 301 21.73 -21.38 6.31
CA GLU A 301 22.50 -21.70 5.12
C GLU A 301 21.71 -21.46 3.83
N GLY A 302 20.41 -21.73 3.85
CA GLY A 302 19.47 -21.41 2.78
C GLY A 302 19.44 -19.91 2.46
N LEU A 303 19.41 -19.06 3.49
CA LEU A 303 19.45 -17.60 3.35
C LEU A 303 20.83 -17.13 2.85
N ARG A 304 21.93 -17.65 3.44
CA ARG A 304 23.31 -17.34 3.00
C ARG A 304 23.55 -17.62 1.52
N THR A 305 23.03 -18.75 1.03
CA THR A 305 23.18 -19.18 -0.36
C THR A 305 22.11 -18.60 -1.31
N GLY A 306 21.12 -17.88 -0.77
CA GLY A 306 19.99 -17.33 -1.54
C GLY A 306 18.99 -18.38 -2.04
N LYS A 307 19.08 -19.63 -1.57
CA LYS A 307 18.08 -20.70 -1.82
C LYS A 307 16.76 -20.39 -1.12
N VAL A 308 16.85 -19.84 0.09
CA VAL A 308 15.71 -19.25 0.81
C VAL A 308 15.79 -17.74 0.62
N ARG A 309 14.64 -17.12 0.37
CA ARG A 309 14.52 -15.66 0.28
C ARG A 309 13.52 -15.20 1.33
N THR A 310 13.86 -14.12 2.00
CA THR A 310 12.99 -13.50 3.01
C THR A 310 11.71 -12.96 2.39
N GLY A 311 11.73 -12.53 1.12
CA GLY A 311 10.56 -11.88 0.50
C GLY A 311 10.32 -10.46 1.02
N VAL A 312 11.33 -9.83 1.61
CA VAL A 312 11.25 -8.46 2.16
C VAL A 312 12.14 -7.52 1.35
N GLY A 313 11.62 -6.33 1.06
CA GLY A 313 12.30 -5.29 0.29
C GLY A 313 13.17 -4.38 1.15
N LEU A 314 13.85 -3.45 0.50
CA LEU A 314 14.85 -2.60 1.16
C LEU A 314 14.23 -1.65 2.20
N LYS A 315 12.96 -1.29 2.06
CA LYS A 315 12.23 -0.42 3.00
C LYS A 315 11.29 -1.21 3.93
N GLY A 316 11.41 -2.53 3.95
CA GLY A 316 10.51 -3.43 4.68
C GLY A 316 9.17 -3.65 3.99
N GLU A 317 9.06 -3.33 2.69
CA GLU A 317 7.90 -3.68 1.87
C GLU A 317 7.89 -5.16 1.53
N GLU A 318 6.71 -5.75 1.42
CA GLU A 318 6.58 -7.16 1.03
C GLU A 318 6.88 -7.33 -0.46
N LEU A 319 7.90 -8.12 -0.77
CA LEU A 319 8.21 -8.52 -2.14
C LEU A 319 7.32 -9.69 -2.50
N VAL A 320 6.08 -9.37 -2.87
CA VAL A 320 5.11 -10.38 -3.32
C VAL A 320 5.69 -11.16 -4.50
N THR A 321 6.03 -12.42 -4.25
CA THR A 321 6.58 -13.34 -5.26
C THR A 321 5.43 -14.09 -5.95
N GLY A 322 5.33 -13.95 -7.27
CA GLY A 322 4.34 -14.66 -8.09
C GLY A 322 3.06 -13.87 -8.42
N LEU A 323 2.36 -14.31 -9.47
CA LEU A 323 1.15 -13.67 -10.01
C LEU A 323 -0.07 -13.86 -9.09
N LEU A 324 -0.22 -15.06 -8.51
CA LEU A 324 -1.35 -15.43 -7.65
C LEU A 324 -1.36 -14.65 -6.32
N PRO A 325 -0.27 -14.56 -5.56
CA PRO A 325 -0.24 -13.73 -4.35
C PRO A 325 -0.41 -12.25 -4.66
N ARG A 326 0.04 -11.73 -5.81
CA ARG A 326 -0.25 -10.33 -6.23
C ARG A 326 -1.72 -10.08 -6.52
N LEU A 327 -2.42 -11.07 -7.07
CA LEU A 327 -3.86 -11.01 -7.32
C LEU A 327 -4.67 -11.19 -6.02
N MET A 328 -4.15 -11.93 -5.04
CA MET A 328 -4.81 -12.13 -3.74
C MET A 328 -4.48 -11.06 -2.70
N ALA A 329 -3.28 -10.50 -2.69
CA ALA A 329 -2.87 -9.32 -1.92
C ALA A 329 -3.42 -8.02 -2.54
N TRP A 330 -4.06 -8.10 -3.71
CA TRP A 330 -4.95 -7.05 -4.19
C TRP A 330 -5.93 -6.74 -3.07
N ASN A 331 -6.12 -5.46 -2.76
CA ASN A 331 -6.98 -5.00 -1.67
C ASN A 331 -8.39 -5.59 -1.81
N TRP A 332 -8.61 -6.79 -1.26
CA TRP A 332 -9.84 -7.53 -1.45
C TRP A 332 -10.97 -6.80 -0.76
N GLN A 333 -10.69 -5.99 0.28
CA GLN A 333 -11.69 -5.10 0.89
C GLN A 333 -12.27 -4.11 -0.13
N ALA A 334 -11.44 -3.61 -1.06
CA ALA A 334 -11.90 -2.72 -2.13
C ALA A 334 -12.81 -3.40 -3.17
N ALA A 335 -12.70 -4.72 -3.36
CA ALA A 335 -13.60 -5.50 -4.22
C ALA A 335 -14.78 -6.10 -3.44
N LEU A 336 -14.54 -6.49 -2.19
CA LEU A 336 -15.49 -7.09 -1.27
C LEU A 336 -16.59 -6.10 -0.92
N LEU A 337 -16.29 -4.82 -0.73
CA LEU A 337 -17.32 -3.83 -0.42
C LEU A 337 -18.36 -3.68 -1.56
N PRO A 338 -17.97 -3.50 -2.84
CA PRO A 338 -18.91 -3.59 -3.95
C PRO A 338 -19.66 -4.93 -4.03
N LEU A 339 -18.98 -6.05 -3.84
CA LEU A 339 -19.61 -7.38 -3.88
C LEU A 339 -20.64 -7.57 -2.77
N LEU A 340 -20.32 -7.16 -1.54
CA LEU A 340 -21.22 -7.19 -0.40
C LEU A 340 -22.39 -6.21 -0.60
N ALA A 341 -22.16 -5.05 -1.22
CA ALA A 341 -23.23 -4.11 -1.56
C ALA A 341 -24.21 -4.72 -2.58
N ILE A 342 -23.69 -5.39 -3.62
CA ILE A 342 -24.50 -6.13 -4.60
C ILE A 342 -25.26 -7.27 -3.91
N PHE A 343 -24.57 -8.07 -3.10
CA PHE A 343 -25.20 -9.16 -2.35
C PHE A 343 -26.32 -8.66 -1.43
N THR A 344 -26.05 -7.58 -0.68
CA THR A 344 -27.04 -6.97 0.23
C THR A 344 -28.22 -6.42 -0.56
N ALA A 345 -27.99 -5.77 -1.71
CA ALA A 345 -29.06 -5.29 -2.59
C ALA A 345 -29.92 -6.44 -3.13
N LEU A 346 -29.32 -7.58 -3.48
CA LEU A 346 -30.05 -8.79 -3.84
C LEU A 346 -30.84 -9.32 -2.65
N VAL A 347 -30.27 -9.43 -1.44
CA VAL A 347 -31.04 -9.90 -0.27
C VAL A 347 -32.25 -9.00 0.01
N ILE A 348 -32.07 -7.68 0.00
CA ILE A 348 -33.16 -6.71 0.21
C ILE A 348 -34.20 -6.82 -0.92
N GLY A 349 -33.76 -6.94 -2.17
CA GLY A 349 -34.66 -7.12 -3.31
C GLY A 349 -35.50 -8.40 -3.19
N ALA A 350 -34.92 -9.49 -2.70
CA ALA A 350 -35.61 -10.77 -2.54
C ALA A 350 -36.70 -10.67 -1.47
N LEU A 351 -36.37 -10.01 -0.34
CA LEU A 351 -37.34 -9.70 0.70
C LEU A 351 -38.47 -8.82 0.17
N PHE A 352 -38.15 -7.82 -0.66
CA PHE A 352 -39.16 -6.95 -1.25
C PHE A 352 -40.08 -7.71 -2.22
N ILE A 353 -39.52 -8.56 -3.08
CA ILE A 353 -40.32 -9.42 -3.98
C ILE A 353 -41.25 -10.32 -3.15
N ALA A 354 -40.71 -11.03 -2.17
CA ALA A 354 -41.50 -11.90 -1.31
C ALA A 354 -42.59 -11.14 -0.53
N ALA A 355 -42.32 -9.91 -0.10
CA ALA A 355 -43.24 -9.11 0.70
C ALA A 355 -44.29 -8.36 -0.12
N PHE A 356 -44.09 -8.12 -1.41
CA PHE A 356 -44.99 -7.26 -2.21
C PHE A 356 -45.56 -7.95 -3.46
N ASP A 357 -45.18 -9.18 -3.77
CA ASP A 357 -45.79 -9.94 -4.86
C ASP A 357 -47.21 -10.41 -4.47
N PRO A 358 -48.27 -9.99 -5.20
CA PRO A 358 -49.64 -10.39 -4.91
C PRO A 358 -49.87 -11.91 -4.96
N LEU A 359 -49.13 -12.64 -5.79
CA LEU A 359 -49.24 -14.10 -5.91
C LEU A 359 -48.67 -14.81 -4.67
N VAL A 360 -47.63 -14.23 -4.07
CA VAL A 360 -47.06 -14.74 -2.81
C VAL A 360 -48.06 -14.60 -1.68
N TRP A 361 -48.73 -13.44 -1.58
CA TRP A 361 -49.76 -13.22 -0.56
C TRP A 361 -50.98 -14.11 -0.74
N ALA A 362 -51.42 -14.35 -1.97
CA ALA A 362 -52.50 -15.31 -2.24
C ALA A 362 -52.12 -16.72 -1.76
N ALA A 363 -50.89 -17.16 -2.02
CA ALA A 363 -50.38 -18.47 -1.60
C ALA A 363 -50.22 -18.60 -0.08
N PHE A 364 -49.90 -17.52 0.64
CA PHE A 364 -49.93 -17.52 2.12
C PHE A 364 -51.33 -17.77 2.69
N GLY A 365 -52.39 -17.42 1.94
CA GLY A 365 -53.78 -17.76 2.28
C GLY A 365 -54.08 -19.26 2.22
N GLU A 366 -53.32 -20.03 1.43
CA GLU A 366 -53.45 -21.48 1.30
C GLU A 366 -52.56 -22.25 2.30
N GLY A 367 -51.53 -21.59 2.84
CA GLY A 367 -50.68 -22.09 3.91
C GLY A 367 -49.27 -21.51 3.88
N VAL A 368 -48.59 -21.52 5.03
CA VAL A 368 -47.24 -20.94 5.17
C VAL A 368 -46.22 -21.58 4.22
N GLY A 369 -46.29 -22.90 4.04
CA GLY A 369 -45.40 -23.62 3.12
C GLY A 369 -45.64 -23.25 1.65
N ALA A 370 -46.89 -23.05 1.24
CA ALA A 370 -47.25 -22.62 -0.12
C ALA A 370 -46.77 -21.18 -0.37
N GLY A 371 -46.97 -20.27 0.60
CA GLY A 371 -46.46 -18.91 0.55
C GLY A 371 -44.93 -18.84 0.37
N LEU A 372 -44.17 -19.60 1.17
CA LEU A 372 -42.71 -19.66 1.06
C LEU A 372 -42.23 -20.27 -0.28
N ALA A 373 -42.92 -21.29 -0.78
CA ALA A 373 -42.59 -21.90 -2.06
C ALA A 373 -42.82 -20.92 -3.23
N VAL A 374 -43.94 -20.21 -3.25
CA VAL A 374 -44.24 -19.21 -4.29
C VAL A 374 -43.29 -18.02 -4.17
N ALA A 375 -42.95 -17.59 -2.95
CA ALA A 375 -41.95 -16.54 -2.72
C ALA A 375 -40.59 -16.92 -3.31
N TRP A 376 -40.12 -18.15 -3.07
CA TRP A 376 -38.88 -18.65 -3.65
C TRP A 376 -38.91 -18.62 -5.19
N HIS A 377 -40.00 -19.11 -5.80
CA HIS A 377 -40.14 -19.09 -7.26
C HIS A 377 -40.16 -17.68 -7.84
N ALA A 378 -40.88 -16.75 -7.22
CA ALA A 378 -40.93 -15.35 -7.65
C ALA A 378 -39.53 -14.70 -7.61
N VAL A 379 -38.78 -14.92 -6.52
CA VAL A 379 -37.40 -14.42 -6.38
C VAL A 379 -36.48 -15.02 -7.43
N VAL A 380 -36.51 -16.34 -7.61
CA VAL A 380 -35.69 -17.05 -8.62
C VAL A 380 -36.01 -16.55 -10.02
N GLN A 381 -37.29 -16.39 -10.36
CA GLN A 381 -37.72 -15.89 -11.67
C GLN A 381 -37.23 -14.46 -11.92
N ALA A 382 -37.37 -13.57 -10.93
CA ALA A 382 -36.93 -12.19 -11.03
C ALA A 382 -35.40 -12.10 -11.23
N TYR A 383 -34.61 -12.87 -10.49
CA TYR A 383 -33.15 -12.87 -10.64
C TYR A 383 -32.65 -13.60 -11.86
N THR A 384 -33.36 -14.62 -12.33
CA THR A 384 -33.07 -15.24 -13.63
C THR A 384 -33.29 -14.21 -14.74
N ALA A 385 -34.41 -13.48 -14.72
CA ALA A 385 -34.68 -12.43 -15.71
C ALA A 385 -33.65 -11.29 -15.64
N LEU A 386 -33.24 -10.88 -14.43
CA LEU A 386 -32.18 -9.89 -14.23
C LEU A 386 -30.85 -10.36 -14.82
N PHE A 387 -30.44 -11.60 -14.51
CA PHE A 387 -29.19 -12.18 -14.99
C PHE A 387 -29.19 -12.35 -16.51
N GLU A 388 -30.26 -12.91 -17.08
CA GLU A 388 -30.41 -13.07 -18.53
C GLU A 388 -30.48 -11.71 -19.25
N GLY A 389 -31.11 -10.71 -18.64
CA GLY A 389 -31.16 -9.34 -19.15
C GLY A 389 -29.82 -8.61 -19.13
N ALA A 390 -28.88 -9.02 -18.27
CA ALA A 390 -27.55 -8.43 -18.17
C ALA A 390 -26.48 -9.19 -18.98
N PHE A 391 -26.50 -10.53 -18.90
CA PHE A 391 -25.44 -11.38 -19.46
C PHE A 391 -25.90 -12.25 -20.63
N GLY A 392 -27.20 -12.36 -20.87
CA GLY A 392 -27.79 -13.30 -21.83
C GLY A 392 -28.10 -14.66 -21.21
N ASN A 393 -28.93 -15.46 -21.89
CA ASN A 393 -29.25 -16.83 -21.48
C ASN A 393 -28.13 -17.79 -21.92
N PRO A 394 -27.45 -18.50 -21.00
CA PRO A 394 -26.33 -19.38 -21.34
C PRO A 394 -26.68 -20.49 -22.33
N GLY A 395 -27.89 -21.05 -22.24
CA GLY A 395 -28.38 -22.07 -23.16
C GLY A 395 -28.53 -21.55 -24.59
N ARG A 396 -29.09 -20.36 -24.76
CA ARG A 396 -29.21 -19.69 -26.07
C ARG A 396 -27.85 -19.31 -26.64
N ILE A 397 -26.89 -18.91 -25.79
CA ILE A 397 -25.52 -18.61 -26.23
C ILE A 397 -24.83 -19.89 -26.73
N ALA A 398 -24.93 -20.99 -25.97
CA ALA A 398 -24.35 -22.28 -26.36
C ALA A 398 -24.97 -22.80 -27.67
N GLU A 399 -26.30 -22.67 -27.81
CA GLU A 399 -27.02 -23.07 -29.02
C GLU A 399 -26.65 -22.18 -30.22
N GLY A 400 -26.58 -20.86 -30.03
CA GLY A 400 -26.11 -19.93 -31.06
C GLY A 400 -24.69 -20.24 -31.53
N PHE A 401 -23.80 -20.60 -30.60
CA PHE A 401 -22.43 -21.03 -30.95
C PHE A 401 -22.43 -22.35 -31.73
N ARG A 402 -23.27 -23.31 -31.32
CA ARG A 402 -23.44 -24.59 -32.03
C ARG A 402 -23.93 -24.37 -33.47
N ILE A 403 -24.93 -23.51 -33.66
CA ILE A 403 -25.46 -23.15 -34.98
C ILE A 403 -24.37 -22.48 -35.82
N TYR A 404 -23.69 -21.47 -35.27
CA TYR A 404 -22.59 -20.78 -35.94
C TYR A 404 -21.48 -21.74 -36.40
N SER A 405 -21.08 -22.68 -35.54
CA SER A 405 -20.06 -23.68 -35.85
C SER A 405 -20.47 -24.63 -36.97
N GLN A 406 -21.77 -24.88 -37.15
CA GLN A 406 -22.30 -25.80 -38.16
C GLN A 406 -22.66 -25.12 -39.49
N THR A 407 -23.21 -23.91 -39.44
CA THR A 407 -23.79 -23.23 -40.62
C THR A 407 -22.99 -22.02 -41.07
N GLY A 408 -22.10 -21.50 -40.23
CA GLY A 408 -21.44 -20.21 -40.41
C GLY A 408 -22.35 -19.00 -40.18
N ASP A 409 -23.64 -19.19 -39.88
CA ASP A 409 -24.60 -18.12 -39.60
C ASP A 409 -24.50 -17.68 -38.12
N GLY A 410 -24.06 -16.44 -37.91
CA GLY A 410 -23.88 -15.85 -36.59
C GLY A 410 -25.14 -15.22 -35.99
N THR A 411 -26.24 -15.12 -36.73
CA THR A 411 -27.40 -14.28 -36.34
C THR A 411 -27.95 -14.63 -34.96
N GLU A 412 -28.13 -15.92 -34.66
CA GLU A 412 -28.65 -16.37 -33.36
C GLU A 412 -27.64 -16.18 -32.22
N LEU A 413 -26.34 -16.35 -32.50
CA LEU A 413 -25.29 -16.06 -31.53
C LEU A 413 -25.26 -14.57 -31.17
N LEU A 414 -25.32 -13.68 -32.18
CA LEU A 414 -25.30 -12.23 -31.99
C LEU A 414 -26.54 -11.76 -31.20
N ARG A 415 -27.72 -12.33 -31.48
CA ARG A 415 -28.94 -12.07 -30.67
C ARG A 415 -28.80 -12.55 -29.23
N ALA A 416 -28.19 -13.73 -29.02
CA ALA A 416 -28.01 -14.29 -27.68
C ALA A 416 -27.05 -13.48 -26.80
N ILE A 417 -26.00 -12.90 -27.39
CA ILE A 417 -25.03 -12.05 -26.66
C ILE A 417 -25.42 -10.57 -26.59
N ARG A 418 -26.50 -10.16 -27.26
CA ARG A 418 -26.98 -8.77 -27.28
C ARG A 418 -27.07 -8.15 -25.87
N PRO A 419 -27.67 -8.79 -24.86
CA PRO A 419 -27.76 -8.23 -23.51
C PRO A 419 -26.39 -7.83 -22.94
N LEU A 420 -25.37 -8.68 -23.12
CA LEU A 420 -24.00 -8.40 -22.69
C LEU A 420 -23.41 -7.21 -23.43
N THR A 421 -23.55 -7.17 -24.76
CA THR A 421 -22.99 -6.07 -25.57
C THR A 421 -23.68 -4.73 -25.28
N GLU A 422 -24.98 -4.75 -25.01
CA GLU A 422 -25.76 -3.57 -24.64
C GLU A 422 -25.40 -3.11 -23.22
N GLY A 423 -25.19 -4.05 -22.29
CA GLY A 423 -24.66 -3.78 -20.96
C GLY A 423 -23.34 -3.02 -21.01
N LEU A 424 -22.37 -3.51 -21.79
CA LEU A 424 -21.07 -2.84 -22.01
C LEU A 424 -21.22 -1.43 -22.60
N ARG A 425 -22.15 -1.26 -23.56
CA ARG A 425 -22.45 0.04 -24.15
C ARG A 425 -23.00 1.02 -23.11
N ILE A 426 -23.95 0.57 -22.28
CA ILE A 426 -24.57 1.37 -21.23
C ILE A 426 -23.57 1.69 -20.11
N SER A 427 -22.64 0.78 -19.79
CA SER A 427 -21.59 0.98 -18.79
C SER A 427 -20.57 2.05 -19.17
N THR A 428 -20.37 2.30 -20.46
CA THR A 428 -19.35 3.24 -20.98
C THR A 428 -19.43 4.64 -20.35
N PRO A 429 -20.58 5.36 -20.37
CA PRO A 429 -20.70 6.67 -19.70
C PRO A 429 -20.50 6.60 -18.18
N TYR A 430 -20.90 5.50 -17.53
CA TYR A 430 -20.68 5.32 -16.09
C TYR A 430 -19.20 5.16 -15.73
N ILE A 431 -18.40 4.53 -16.60
CA ILE A 431 -16.93 4.46 -16.42
C ILE A 431 -16.34 5.86 -16.45
N PHE A 432 -16.71 6.68 -17.44
CA PHE A 432 -16.24 8.07 -17.52
C PHE A 432 -16.67 8.92 -16.31
N ALA A 433 -17.94 8.82 -15.90
CA ALA A 433 -18.44 9.53 -14.73
C ALA A 433 -17.72 9.09 -13.44
N GLY A 434 -17.50 7.78 -13.28
CA GLY A 434 -16.75 7.22 -12.16
C GLY A 434 -15.30 7.71 -12.12
N LEU A 435 -14.62 7.79 -13.27
CA LEU A 435 -13.27 8.36 -13.38
C LEU A 435 -13.25 9.84 -13.01
N ALA A 436 -14.23 10.63 -13.48
CA ALA A 436 -14.33 12.04 -13.16
C ALA A 436 -14.50 12.29 -11.65
N VAL A 437 -15.32 11.48 -10.98
CA VAL A 437 -15.49 11.53 -9.52
C VAL A 437 -14.22 11.05 -8.81
N ALA A 438 -13.64 9.93 -9.22
CA ALA A 438 -12.45 9.35 -8.60
C ALA A 438 -11.24 10.29 -8.65
N LEU A 439 -11.05 11.00 -9.77
CA LEU A 439 -9.97 11.98 -9.91
C LEU A 439 -10.12 13.14 -8.92
N GLY A 440 -11.32 13.70 -8.79
CA GLY A 440 -11.62 14.76 -7.82
C GLY A 440 -11.45 14.28 -6.37
N PHE A 441 -11.94 13.07 -6.08
CA PHE A 441 -11.83 12.46 -4.76
C PHE A 441 -10.38 12.25 -4.33
N ARG A 442 -9.49 11.88 -5.26
CA ARG A 442 -8.05 11.77 -5.00
C ARG A 442 -7.39 13.11 -4.66
N GLY A 443 -7.99 14.22 -5.04
CA GLY A 443 -7.59 15.57 -4.66
C GLY A 443 -8.26 16.09 -3.38
N GLY A 444 -8.97 15.26 -2.62
CA GLY A 444 -9.68 15.66 -1.40
C GLY A 444 -11.04 16.34 -1.65
N LEU A 445 -11.52 16.36 -2.90
CA LEU A 445 -12.78 16.99 -3.27
C LEU A 445 -13.88 15.96 -3.47
N PHE A 446 -15.03 16.18 -2.83
CA PHE A 446 -16.17 15.26 -2.93
C PHE A 446 -17.19 15.78 -3.97
N ASN A 447 -17.08 15.31 -5.22
CA ASN A 447 -17.95 15.71 -6.32
C ASN A 447 -19.15 14.77 -6.47
N ILE A 448 -20.37 15.24 -6.13
CA ILE A 448 -21.64 14.53 -6.37
C ILE A 448 -22.33 15.04 -7.67
N GLY A 449 -21.75 16.03 -8.34
CA GLY A 449 -22.31 16.73 -9.48
C GLY A 449 -22.06 16.08 -10.85
N ALA A 450 -21.53 14.85 -10.87
CA ALA A 450 -21.13 14.18 -12.10
C ALA A 450 -22.29 13.98 -13.07
N GLU A 451 -23.50 13.77 -12.55
CA GLU A 451 -24.71 13.60 -13.36
C GLU A 451 -25.07 14.89 -14.12
N GLY A 452 -25.08 16.05 -13.45
CA GLY A 452 -25.29 17.35 -14.11
C GLY A 452 -24.20 17.70 -15.11
N GLN A 453 -22.93 17.42 -14.77
CA GLN A 453 -21.79 17.60 -15.69
C GLN A 453 -21.92 16.73 -16.94
N TYR A 454 -22.36 15.48 -16.77
CA TYR A 454 -22.65 14.56 -17.86
C TYR A 454 -23.78 15.07 -18.76
N PHE A 455 -24.88 15.57 -18.18
CA PHE A 455 -26.00 16.13 -18.96
C PHE A 455 -25.58 17.35 -19.78
N ILE A 456 -24.88 18.31 -19.18
CA ILE A 456 -24.43 19.53 -19.87
C ILE A 456 -23.38 19.20 -20.96
N GLY A 457 -22.45 18.30 -20.66
CA GLY A 457 -21.52 17.79 -21.67
C GLY A 457 -22.25 17.08 -22.82
N GLY A 458 -23.25 16.26 -22.51
CA GLY A 458 -24.11 15.61 -23.50
C GLY A 458 -24.80 16.62 -24.41
N LEU A 459 -25.43 17.65 -23.85
CA LEU A 459 -26.09 18.72 -24.61
C LEU A 459 -25.11 19.46 -25.53
N ALA A 460 -23.93 19.81 -25.04
CA ALA A 460 -22.91 20.48 -25.85
C ALA A 460 -22.44 19.60 -27.03
N SER A 461 -22.22 18.31 -26.79
CA SER A 461 -21.86 17.34 -27.83
C SER A 461 -22.97 17.15 -28.86
N VAL A 462 -24.21 16.95 -28.41
CA VAL A 462 -25.40 16.83 -29.27
C VAL A 462 -25.61 18.08 -30.11
N TYR A 463 -25.46 19.26 -29.51
CA TYR A 463 -25.60 20.54 -30.20
C TYR A 463 -24.67 20.63 -31.42
N ILE A 464 -23.38 20.34 -31.23
CA ILE A 464 -22.40 20.29 -32.32
C ILE A 464 -22.81 19.22 -33.35
N GLY A 465 -23.17 18.03 -32.88
CA GLY A 465 -23.48 16.88 -33.71
C GLY A 465 -24.65 17.07 -34.67
N TYR A 466 -25.68 17.85 -34.32
CA TYR A 466 -26.77 18.16 -35.25
C TYR A 466 -26.61 19.51 -35.96
N ARG A 467 -25.99 20.51 -35.31
CA ARG A 467 -25.95 21.90 -35.83
C ARG A 467 -24.92 22.08 -36.94
N ILE A 468 -23.79 21.38 -36.85
CA ILE A 468 -22.72 21.44 -37.84
C ILE A 468 -22.93 20.35 -38.87
N THR A 469 -23.04 20.74 -40.14
CA THR A 469 -23.28 19.83 -41.25
C THR A 469 -22.17 19.94 -42.28
N GLY A 470 -21.95 18.90 -43.08
CA GLY A 470 -20.96 18.89 -44.16
C GLY A 470 -19.51 18.63 -43.74
N LEU A 471 -19.24 18.41 -42.45
CA LEU A 471 -17.90 17.99 -42.00
C LEU A 471 -17.70 16.48 -42.14
N PRO A 472 -16.49 16.03 -42.52
CA PRO A 472 -16.14 14.61 -42.53
C PRO A 472 -16.03 14.07 -41.10
N TRP A 473 -16.23 12.76 -40.94
CA TRP A 473 -16.33 12.13 -39.63
C TRP A 473 -15.11 12.33 -38.72
N PHE A 474 -13.90 12.33 -39.30
CA PHE A 474 -12.64 12.50 -38.56
C PHE A 474 -12.44 13.91 -38.01
N ILE A 475 -13.26 14.89 -38.40
CA ILE A 475 -13.29 16.24 -37.80
C ILE A 475 -14.53 16.38 -36.92
N HIS A 476 -15.69 15.97 -37.44
CA HIS A 476 -16.96 16.19 -36.77
C HIS A 476 -17.06 15.44 -35.43
N LEU A 477 -16.67 14.17 -35.40
CA LEU A 477 -16.71 13.36 -34.19
C LEU A 477 -15.77 13.90 -33.09
N PRO A 478 -14.46 14.15 -33.33
CA PRO A 478 -13.61 14.76 -32.31
C PRO A 478 -14.11 16.12 -31.83
N LEU A 479 -14.70 16.93 -32.70
CA LEU A 479 -15.26 18.23 -32.33
C LEU A 479 -16.46 18.08 -31.38
N ALA A 480 -17.36 17.13 -31.66
CA ALA A 480 -18.50 16.84 -30.79
C ALA A 480 -18.04 16.33 -29.41
N LEU A 481 -17.04 15.43 -29.37
CA LEU A 481 -16.45 14.94 -28.13
C LEU A 481 -15.79 16.07 -27.33
N LEU A 482 -14.99 16.92 -27.99
CA LEU A 482 -14.33 18.06 -27.36
C LEU A 482 -15.36 19.04 -26.77
N ALA A 483 -16.44 19.33 -27.51
CA ALA A 483 -17.51 20.19 -27.02
C ALA A 483 -18.17 19.62 -25.77
N GLY A 484 -18.38 18.30 -25.73
CA GLY A 484 -18.89 17.65 -24.53
C GLY A 484 -17.93 17.72 -23.34
N MET A 485 -16.63 17.48 -23.57
CA MET A 485 -15.60 17.60 -22.53
C MET A 485 -15.53 19.02 -21.98
N VAL A 486 -15.52 20.03 -22.84
CA VAL A 486 -15.50 21.44 -22.45
C VAL A 486 -16.78 21.82 -21.73
N GLY A 487 -17.95 21.41 -22.21
CA GLY A 487 -19.23 21.67 -21.56
C GLY A 487 -19.30 21.13 -20.13
N GLY A 488 -18.91 19.86 -19.95
CA GLY A 488 -18.83 19.25 -18.61
C GLY A 488 -17.79 19.93 -17.71
N ALA A 489 -16.61 20.26 -18.25
CA ALA A 489 -15.54 20.93 -17.49
C ALA A 489 -15.96 22.34 -17.04
N LEU A 490 -16.60 23.12 -17.91
CA LEU A 490 -17.12 24.45 -17.57
C LEU A 490 -18.20 24.35 -16.48
N TRP A 491 -19.07 23.33 -16.54
CA TRP A 491 -20.08 23.12 -15.51
C TRP A 491 -19.46 22.76 -14.15
N ALA A 492 -18.47 21.87 -14.14
CA ALA A 492 -17.72 21.50 -12.94
C ALA A 492 -16.93 22.70 -12.37
N ALA A 493 -16.37 23.55 -13.23
CA ALA A 493 -15.59 24.71 -12.85
C ALA A 493 -16.38 25.73 -12.02
N ILE A 494 -17.72 25.80 -12.18
CA ILE A 494 -18.57 26.66 -11.36
C ILE A 494 -18.42 26.29 -9.87
N ALA A 495 -18.57 25.00 -9.54
CA ALA A 495 -18.42 24.54 -8.15
C ALA A 495 -16.99 24.72 -7.63
N GLY A 496 -15.99 24.43 -8.46
CA GLY A 496 -14.58 24.62 -8.12
C GLY A 496 -14.24 26.09 -7.83
N TYR A 497 -14.74 27.01 -8.67
CA TYR A 497 -14.56 28.45 -8.48
C TYR A 497 -15.24 28.96 -7.21
N LEU A 498 -16.48 28.53 -6.95
CA LEU A 498 -17.19 28.91 -5.72
C LEU A 498 -16.45 28.43 -4.48
N LYS A 499 -15.96 27.19 -4.46
CA LYS A 499 -15.14 26.69 -3.35
C LYS A 499 -13.86 27.53 -3.18
N ALA A 500 -13.12 27.76 -4.26
CA ALA A 500 -11.85 28.49 -4.21
C ALA A 500 -12.01 29.96 -3.77
N LYS A 501 -13.11 30.63 -4.16
CA LYS A 501 -13.31 32.06 -3.88
C LYS A 501 -14.03 32.34 -2.57
N THR A 502 -15.04 31.53 -2.23
CA THR A 502 -15.92 31.82 -1.09
C THR A 502 -15.85 30.78 0.02
N GLY A 503 -15.14 29.67 -0.20
CA GLY A 503 -15.13 28.54 0.74
C GLY A 503 -16.42 27.72 0.73
N ALA A 504 -17.33 27.96 -0.22
CA ALA A 504 -18.60 27.24 -0.29
C ALA A 504 -18.35 25.73 -0.51
N HIS A 505 -19.09 24.90 0.24
CA HIS A 505 -18.90 23.45 0.20
C HIS A 505 -19.30 22.89 -1.18
N GLU A 506 -18.35 22.25 -1.84
CA GLU A 506 -18.48 21.67 -3.16
C GLU A 506 -19.55 20.58 -3.24
N VAL A 507 -19.79 19.84 -2.16
CA VAL A 507 -20.83 18.80 -2.11
C VAL A 507 -22.20 19.41 -2.37
N ILE A 508 -22.55 20.44 -1.60
CA ILE A 508 -23.85 21.11 -1.72
C ILE A 508 -23.95 21.79 -3.09
N ASN A 509 -22.91 22.52 -3.50
CA ASN A 509 -22.91 23.21 -4.79
C ASN A 509 -23.09 22.25 -5.97
N THR A 510 -22.39 21.12 -5.96
CA THR A 510 -22.47 20.13 -7.04
C THR A 510 -23.82 19.41 -7.08
N ILE A 511 -24.44 19.11 -5.93
CA ILE A 511 -25.82 18.60 -5.88
C ILE A 511 -26.80 19.63 -6.45
N MET A 512 -26.70 20.90 -6.06
CA MET A 512 -27.62 21.95 -6.54
C MET A 512 -27.46 22.18 -8.05
N LEU A 513 -26.23 22.14 -8.56
CA LEU A 513 -25.94 22.26 -9.99
C LEU A 513 -26.50 21.10 -10.82
N ASN A 514 -26.69 19.90 -10.26
CA ASN A 514 -27.38 18.80 -10.95
C ASN A 514 -28.83 19.19 -11.27
N TYR A 515 -29.58 19.69 -10.28
CA TYR A 515 -30.97 20.09 -10.50
C TYR A 515 -31.09 21.22 -11.53
N ILE A 516 -30.15 22.18 -11.51
CA ILE A 516 -30.10 23.25 -12.51
C ILE A 516 -29.82 22.66 -13.89
N ALA A 517 -28.89 21.71 -14.01
CA ALA A 517 -28.58 21.05 -15.28
C ALA A 517 -29.80 20.31 -15.85
N TYR A 518 -30.57 19.61 -15.02
CA TYR A 518 -31.79 18.91 -15.46
C TYR A 518 -32.84 19.89 -15.96
N ARG A 519 -33.10 20.97 -15.21
CA ARG A 519 -34.07 21.98 -15.63
C ARG A 519 -33.64 22.75 -16.87
N LEU A 520 -32.34 22.96 -17.05
CA LEU A 520 -31.81 23.54 -18.26
C LEU A 520 -31.96 22.58 -19.45
N ALA A 521 -31.68 21.30 -19.27
CA ALA A 521 -31.88 20.27 -20.29
C ALA A 521 -33.36 20.16 -20.70
N ASP A 522 -34.26 20.14 -19.71
CA ASP A 522 -35.71 20.18 -19.91
C ASP A 522 -36.08 21.40 -20.77
N TYR A 523 -35.67 22.61 -20.35
CA TYR A 523 -35.96 23.85 -21.09
C TYR A 523 -35.44 23.82 -22.53
N LEU A 524 -34.24 23.27 -22.77
CA LEU A 524 -33.62 23.24 -24.09
C LEU A 524 -34.31 22.25 -25.03
N LEU A 525 -34.74 21.08 -24.51
CA LEU A 525 -35.28 19.98 -25.31
C LEU A 525 -36.81 19.91 -25.32
N GLN A 526 -37.48 20.57 -24.39
CA GLN A 526 -38.95 20.64 -24.35
C GLN A 526 -39.50 21.19 -25.66
N VAL A 527 -40.70 20.75 -26.05
CA VAL A 527 -41.36 21.18 -27.29
C VAL A 527 -41.39 22.71 -27.38
N GLY A 528 -40.79 23.26 -28.44
CA GLY A 528 -40.63 24.71 -28.65
C GLY A 528 -39.33 25.32 -28.08
N GLY A 529 -38.50 24.51 -27.41
CA GLY A 529 -37.22 24.89 -26.84
C GLY A 529 -36.11 25.06 -27.88
N PRO A 530 -35.01 25.76 -27.54
CA PRO A 530 -33.92 26.10 -28.48
C PRO A 530 -33.23 24.91 -29.16
N MET A 531 -33.23 23.73 -28.54
CA MET A 531 -32.62 22.51 -29.06
C MET A 531 -33.65 21.43 -29.37
N ALA A 532 -34.95 21.75 -29.39
CA ALA A 532 -35.99 20.78 -29.65
C ALA A 532 -36.15 20.52 -31.16
N ARG A 533 -36.32 19.25 -31.52
CA ARG A 533 -36.78 18.86 -32.85
C ARG A 533 -38.22 19.35 -33.04
N PRO A 534 -38.58 19.90 -34.21
CA PRO A 534 -39.98 20.18 -34.53
C PRO A 534 -40.83 18.91 -34.35
N GLY A 535 -41.83 18.97 -33.47
CA GLY A 535 -42.70 17.83 -33.15
C GLY A 535 -43.26 17.92 -31.74
N TYR A 536 -43.83 16.80 -31.28
CA TYR A 536 -44.50 16.69 -29.97
C TYR A 536 -43.64 16.00 -28.91
N ARG A 537 -42.45 15.51 -29.28
CA ARG A 537 -41.54 14.80 -28.37
C ARG A 537 -40.40 15.74 -27.96
N PRO A 538 -40.05 15.80 -26.67
CA PRO A 538 -38.94 16.63 -26.19
C PRO A 538 -37.59 15.96 -26.49
N ILE A 539 -37.19 15.97 -27.76
CA ILE A 539 -35.95 15.35 -28.24
C ILE A 539 -35.17 16.33 -29.12
N SER A 540 -33.85 16.16 -29.21
CA SER A 540 -33.05 16.96 -30.12
C SER A 540 -33.30 16.60 -31.59
N PRO A 541 -32.91 17.47 -32.55
CA PRO A 541 -32.77 17.08 -33.95
C PRO A 541 -31.86 15.87 -34.12
N GLU A 542 -31.99 15.19 -35.27
CA GLU A 542 -31.14 14.05 -35.60
C GLU A 542 -29.68 14.51 -35.77
N ILE A 543 -28.81 13.88 -35.00
CA ILE A 543 -27.37 14.08 -35.06
C ILE A 543 -26.86 13.48 -36.38
N GLN A 544 -25.93 14.16 -37.01
CA GLN A 544 -25.34 13.73 -38.28
C GLN A 544 -24.57 12.41 -38.12
N PRO A 545 -24.64 11.48 -39.08
CA PRO A 545 -23.88 10.23 -39.02
C PRO A 545 -22.36 10.42 -38.87
N THR A 546 -21.82 11.54 -39.37
CA THR A 546 -20.39 11.87 -39.23
C THR A 546 -19.98 12.20 -37.79
N ALA A 547 -20.93 12.44 -36.88
CA ALA A 547 -20.68 12.65 -35.45
C ALA A 547 -20.92 11.40 -34.59
N TYR A 548 -21.29 10.26 -35.18
CA TYR A 548 -21.48 9.02 -34.43
C TYR A 548 -20.16 8.35 -34.08
N LEU A 549 -20.10 7.77 -32.89
CA LEU A 549 -19.04 6.83 -32.55
C LEU A 549 -19.13 5.61 -33.49
N PRO A 550 -18.01 5.21 -34.13
CA PRO A 550 -17.98 4.01 -34.95
C PRO A 550 -18.50 2.78 -34.19
N GLN A 551 -19.40 2.04 -34.82
CA GLN A 551 -19.95 0.78 -34.32
C GLN A 551 -19.14 -0.40 -34.86
N PHE A 552 -19.01 -1.47 -34.07
CA PHE A 552 -18.28 -2.66 -34.51
C PHE A 552 -19.05 -3.46 -35.57
N PHE A 553 -20.39 -3.44 -35.50
CA PHE A 553 -21.28 -4.13 -36.43
C PHE A 553 -22.34 -3.16 -36.97
N PRO A 554 -21.96 -2.18 -37.80
CA PRO A 554 -22.83 -1.05 -38.17
C PRO A 554 -24.07 -1.45 -38.99
N ASN A 555 -24.07 -2.65 -39.57
CA ASN A 555 -25.19 -3.17 -40.40
C ASN A 555 -26.09 -4.16 -39.65
N ASP A 556 -25.79 -4.48 -38.38
CA ASP A 556 -26.56 -5.45 -37.61
C ASP A 556 -27.33 -4.74 -36.49
N PRO A 557 -28.67 -4.66 -36.56
CA PRO A 557 -29.48 -4.01 -35.53
C PRO A 557 -29.45 -4.76 -34.18
N SER A 558 -28.89 -5.97 -34.13
CA SER A 558 -28.74 -6.73 -32.88
C SER A 558 -27.56 -6.28 -32.00
N ILE A 559 -26.54 -5.60 -32.55
CA ILE A 559 -25.37 -5.15 -31.79
C ILE A 559 -25.13 -3.65 -31.97
N SER A 560 -25.32 -2.91 -30.88
CA SER A 560 -25.15 -1.46 -30.76
C SER A 560 -23.76 -1.06 -30.21
N LEU A 561 -22.86 -2.03 -29.99
CA LEU A 561 -21.55 -1.80 -29.38
C LEU A 561 -20.69 -0.90 -30.25
N ASN A 562 -20.13 0.14 -29.65
CA ASN A 562 -19.31 1.14 -30.32
C ASN A 562 -17.94 1.30 -29.66
N VAL A 563 -17.04 2.01 -30.34
CA VAL A 563 -15.66 2.24 -29.88
C VAL A 563 -15.57 3.04 -28.57
N GLY A 564 -16.69 3.59 -28.06
CA GLY A 564 -16.74 4.32 -26.79
C GLY A 564 -16.20 3.51 -25.61
N LEU A 565 -16.41 2.19 -25.58
CA LEU A 565 -15.85 1.33 -24.53
C LEU A 565 -14.32 1.39 -24.49
N PHE A 566 -13.67 1.34 -25.65
CA PHE A 566 -12.21 1.41 -25.75
C PHE A 566 -11.70 2.80 -25.39
N LEU A 567 -12.43 3.86 -25.74
CA LEU A 567 -12.11 5.22 -25.28
C LEU A 567 -12.21 5.33 -23.76
N ALA A 568 -13.21 4.70 -23.12
CA ALA A 568 -13.34 4.68 -21.67
C ALA A 568 -12.18 3.94 -21.00
N LEU A 569 -11.81 2.75 -21.51
CA LEU A 569 -10.66 2.00 -21.00
C LEU A 569 -9.33 2.74 -21.20
N ALA A 570 -9.16 3.40 -22.34
CA ALA A 570 -8.00 4.27 -22.58
C ALA A 570 -7.97 5.42 -21.57
N ALA A 571 -9.11 6.05 -21.26
CA ALA A 571 -9.20 7.07 -20.23
C ALA A 571 -8.87 6.53 -18.83
N VAL A 572 -9.28 5.30 -18.48
CA VAL A 572 -8.86 4.63 -17.23
C VAL A 572 -7.33 4.55 -17.17
N ALA A 573 -6.68 4.07 -18.24
CA ALA A 573 -5.23 3.96 -18.29
C ALA A 573 -4.53 5.32 -18.18
N VAL A 574 -5.05 6.35 -18.85
CA VAL A 574 -4.53 7.71 -18.79
C VAL A 574 -4.68 8.31 -17.39
N VAL A 575 -5.85 8.18 -16.76
CA VAL A 575 -6.08 8.69 -15.39
C VAL A 575 -5.21 7.93 -14.37
N TYR A 576 -5.05 6.62 -14.52
CA TYR A 576 -4.13 5.84 -13.70
C TYR A 576 -2.69 6.31 -13.87
N TRP A 577 -2.22 6.48 -15.11
CA TRP A 577 -0.88 6.99 -15.38
C TRP A 577 -0.70 8.39 -14.81
N LEU A 578 -1.66 9.30 -15.03
CA LEU A 578 -1.66 10.65 -14.47
C LEU A 578 -1.51 10.61 -12.95
N LEU A 579 -2.38 9.89 -12.25
CA LEU A 579 -2.39 9.86 -10.78
C LEU A 579 -1.16 9.17 -10.19
N PHE A 580 -0.72 8.03 -10.75
CA PHE A 580 0.25 7.15 -10.11
C PHE A 580 1.66 7.22 -10.70
N LYS A 581 1.84 7.84 -11.89
CA LYS A 581 3.12 7.86 -12.61
C LYS A 581 3.60 9.28 -12.97
N THR A 582 2.90 10.34 -12.57
CA THR A 582 3.33 11.73 -12.81
C THR A 582 3.51 12.52 -11.51
N THR A 583 4.29 13.60 -11.57
CA THR A 583 4.48 14.56 -10.47
C THR A 583 3.17 15.27 -10.12
N LEU A 584 2.40 15.70 -11.12
CA LEU A 584 1.09 16.31 -10.93
C LEU A 584 0.13 15.37 -10.18
N GLY A 585 0.12 14.08 -10.52
CA GLY A 585 -0.67 13.09 -9.79
C GLY A 585 -0.21 12.88 -8.34
N PHE A 586 1.09 12.98 -8.07
CA PHE A 586 1.62 12.99 -6.71
C PHE A 586 1.14 14.22 -5.94
N GLU A 587 1.22 15.42 -6.53
CA GLU A 587 0.75 16.67 -5.92
C GLU A 587 -0.76 16.61 -5.60
N ILE A 588 -1.59 16.19 -6.56
CA ILE A 588 -3.05 16.04 -6.36
C ILE A 588 -3.33 15.15 -5.13
N ARG A 589 -2.67 13.99 -5.04
CA ARG A 589 -2.88 13.05 -3.93
C ARG A 589 -2.29 13.53 -2.61
N ALA A 590 -1.17 14.24 -2.65
CA ALA A 590 -0.55 14.81 -1.46
C ALA A 590 -1.45 15.89 -0.83
N VAL A 591 -2.04 16.76 -1.66
CA VAL A 591 -3.07 17.72 -1.21
C VAL A 591 -4.29 16.98 -0.68
N GLY A 592 -4.80 15.98 -1.40
CA GLY A 592 -5.98 15.22 -0.96
C GLY A 592 -5.79 14.43 0.34
N ALA A 593 -4.56 14.06 0.68
CA ALA A 593 -4.23 13.39 1.95
C ALA A 593 -4.08 14.37 3.13
N ASN A 594 -3.95 15.68 2.86
CA ASN A 594 -3.85 16.74 3.85
C ASN A 594 -4.78 17.91 3.47
N PRO A 595 -6.11 17.67 3.49
CA PRO A 595 -7.12 18.52 2.83
C PRO A 595 -7.35 19.90 3.45
#